data_AF-A0A2M7KNM7-F1
#
_entry.id   AF-A0A2M7KNM7-F1
#
_cell.length_a   1.000
_cell.length_b   1.000
_cell.length_c   1.000
_cell.angle_alpha   90.00
_cell.angle_beta   90.00
_cell.angle_gamma   90.00
#
_symmetry.space_group_name_H-M   'P 1'
#
loop_
_entity.id
_entity.type
_entity.pdbx_description
1 polymer ?
#
loop_
_entity_poly.entity_id
_entity_poly.type
_entity_poly.pdbx_seq_one_letter_code
_entity_poly.pdbx_strand_id
1 'polypeptide(L)'
;LHPSHSVGVQGKDAQWLVKDHVKQPTAYGKGTPYHKLVELGGKVLLLGVDQDRNTTLHTIESLAGVPYLKTITRQYVDVDGKEKTCTIHDMAGPHRDFIGLDSKFRKAGVMEIGKVGTAVCRLIDGKGMVEVGLKAFADDPASVLCDNA
;
A
#
# COMPACT_ATOMS: atom_id res chain seq x y z
N LEU A 1 -12.14 4.87 9.95
CA LEU A 1 -12.77 3.77 9.19
C LEU A 1 -12.92 4.20 7.73
N HIS A 2 -12.05 3.76 6.82
CA HIS A 2 -12.20 4.04 5.38
C HIS A 2 -13.11 2.97 4.75
N PRO A 3 -14.10 3.34 3.90
CA PRO A 3 -15.14 2.41 3.45
C PRO A 3 -14.64 1.26 2.56
N SER A 4 -13.51 1.42 1.87
CA SER A 4 -12.93 0.37 1.04
C SER A 4 -11.67 -0.28 1.59
N HIS A 5 -10.96 0.38 2.50
CA HIS A 5 -9.63 -0.04 2.98
C HIS A 5 -9.52 0.19 4.48
N SER A 6 -10.39 -0.44 5.26
CA SER A 6 -10.33 -0.38 6.72
C SER A 6 -9.08 -1.08 7.25
N VAL A 7 -8.42 -0.49 8.24
CA VAL A 7 -7.23 -1.06 8.90
C VAL A 7 -7.47 -1.15 10.41
N GLY A 8 -7.12 -2.28 11.00
CA GLY A 8 -7.03 -2.46 12.45
C GLY A 8 -5.62 -2.13 12.93
N VAL A 9 -5.51 -1.37 14.03
CA VAL A 9 -4.21 -0.97 14.59
C VAL A 9 -4.25 -1.09 16.11
N GLN A 10 -3.19 -1.63 16.69
CA GLN A 10 -3.03 -1.79 18.13
C GLN A 10 -1.63 -1.30 18.55
N GLY A 11 -1.57 -0.52 19.63
CA GLY A 11 -0.33 0.02 20.16
C GLY A 11 -0.38 1.53 20.42
N LYS A 12 0.74 2.10 20.85
CA LYS A 12 0.84 3.50 21.30
C LYS A 12 0.41 4.53 20.26
N ASP A 13 0.69 4.27 18.99
CA ASP A 13 0.42 5.20 17.88
C ASP A 13 -0.91 4.90 17.15
N ALA A 14 -1.71 3.95 17.66
CA ALA A 14 -2.87 3.43 16.94
C ALA A 14 -3.87 4.52 16.53
N GLN A 15 -4.22 5.41 17.47
CA GLN A 15 -5.15 6.51 17.22
C GLN A 15 -4.62 7.46 16.14
N TRP A 16 -3.33 7.78 16.16
CA TRP A 16 -2.72 8.68 15.18
C TRP A 16 -2.66 8.07 13.77
N LEU A 17 -2.30 6.78 13.67
CA LEU A 17 -2.23 6.06 12.40
C LEU A 17 -3.57 6.05 11.66
N VAL A 18 -4.67 5.71 12.34
CA VAL A 18 -5.99 5.61 11.71
C VAL A 18 -6.77 6.92 11.66
N LYS A 19 -6.28 7.97 12.33
CA LYS A 19 -6.96 9.27 12.40
C LYS A 19 -7.30 9.79 11.01
N ASP A 20 -8.57 10.15 10.84
CA ASP A 20 -9.11 10.79 9.64
C ASP A 20 -8.91 10.00 8.33
N HIS A 21 -8.68 8.68 8.37
CA HIS A 21 -8.50 7.87 7.15
C HIS A 21 -9.71 7.99 6.20
N VAL A 22 -10.93 8.06 6.72
CA VAL A 22 -12.16 8.26 5.94
C VAL A 22 -12.20 9.58 5.17
N LYS A 23 -11.43 10.58 5.61
CA LYS A 23 -11.36 11.92 4.99
C LYS A 23 -10.22 12.01 3.99
N GLN A 24 -9.38 10.98 3.86
CA GLN A 24 -8.30 10.99 2.89
C GLN A 24 -8.87 10.85 1.48
N PRO A 25 -8.31 11.57 0.49
CA PRO A 25 -8.76 11.50 -0.90
C PRO A 25 -8.41 10.16 -1.55
N THR A 26 -7.44 9.41 -1.01
CA THR A 26 -6.96 8.12 -1.52
C THR A 26 -7.12 7.03 -0.46
N ALA A 27 -7.18 5.78 -0.89
CA ALA A 27 -7.28 4.63 0.01
C ALA A 27 -5.96 4.34 0.76
N TYR A 28 -4.82 4.52 0.10
CA TYR A 28 -3.50 4.13 0.59
C TYR A 28 -2.38 5.15 0.30
N GLY A 29 -2.67 6.29 -0.31
CA GLY A 29 -1.68 7.32 -0.64
C GLY A 29 -1.25 8.16 0.57
N LYS A 30 -0.77 9.38 0.30
CA LYS A 30 -0.32 10.33 1.33
C LYS A 30 -1.38 10.55 2.42
N GLY A 31 -0.96 10.55 3.69
CA GLY A 31 -1.84 10.80 4.85
C GLY A 31 -2.70 9.61 5.29
N THR A 32 -2.66 8.50 4.57
CA THR A 32 -3.34 7.25 4.96
C THR A 32 -2.51 6.46 5.99
N PRO A 33 -3.08 5.45 6.67
CA PRO A 33 -2.35 4.64 7.64
C PRO A 33 -1.09 3.98 7.08
N TYR A 34 -1.11 3.59 5.80
CA TYR A 34 0.02 2.97 5.12
C TYR A 34 1.19 3.95 4.96
N HIS A 35 0.91 5.17 4.48
CA HIS A 35 1.93 6.23 4.38
C HIS A 35 2.46 6.64 5.75
N LYS A 36 1.57 6.87 6.71
CA LYS A 36 1.94 7.24 8.09
C LYS A 36 2.83 6.19 8.76
N LEU A 37 2.56 4.90 8.55
CA LEU A 37 3.41 3.82 9.05
C LEU A 37 4.83 3.94 8.49
N VAL A 38 4.97 4.21 7.19
CA VAL A 38 6.28 4.43 6.56
C VAL A 38 6.97 5.68 7.13
N GLU A 39 6.26 6.79 7.30
CA GLU A 39 6.82 8.03 7.86
C GLU A 39 7.42 7.82 9.25
N LEU A 40 6.78 6.97 10.08
CA LEU A 40 7.26 6.57 11.39
C LEU A 40 8.46 5.61 11.37
N GLY A 41 8.92 5.16 10.20
CA GLY A 41 9.96 4.13 10.10
C GLY A 41 9.45 2.72 10.43
N GLY A 42 8.15 2.48 10.20
CA GLY A 42 7.55 1.17 10.36
C GLY A 42 8.07 0.16 9.33
N LYS A 43 7.88 -1.12 9.64
CA LYS A 43 8.20 -2.25 8.77
C LYS A 43 6.93 -2.90 8.22
N VAL A 44 7.04 -3.51 7.05
CA VAL A 44 5.98 -4.33 6.44
C VAL A 44 6.40 -5.79 6.52
N LEU A 45 5.52 -6.64 7.05
CA LEU A 45 5.73 -8.09 7.11
C LEU A 45 4.72 -8.77 6.19
N LEU A 46 5.23 -9.51 5.20
CA LEU A 46 4.44 -10.41 4.37
C LEU A 46 4.58 -11.83 4.94
N LEU A 47 3.52 -12.34 5.56
CA LEU A 47 3.53 -13.62 6.27
C LEU A 47 2.93 -14.71 5.37
N GLY A 48 3.77 -15.55 4.76
CA GLY A 48 3.32 -16.62 3.87
C GLY A 48 2.79 -16.15 2.52
N VAL A 49 3.00 -14.87 2.19
CA VAL A 49 2.60 -14.24 0.92
C VAL A 49 3.77 -13.48 0.31
N ASP A 50 3.66 -13.15 -0.96
CA ASP A 50 4.61 -12.35 -1.73
C ASP A 50 4.09 -10.91 -1.94
N GLN A 51 4.79 -10.19 -2.82
CA GLN A 51 4.53 -8.77 -3.08
C GLN A 51 3.16 -8.51 -3.70
N ASP A 52 2.49 -9.51 -4.29
CA ASP A 52 1.13 -9.36 -4.85
C ASP A 52 0.07 -9.15 -3.76
N ARG A 53 0.44 -9.30 -2.49
CA ARG A 53 -0.42 -9.00 -1.32
C ARG A 53 0.06 -7.78 -0.53
N ASN A 54 1.06 -7.06 -1.02
CA ASN A 54 1.61 -5.89 -0.34
C ASN A 54 0.88 -4.60 -0.72
N THR A 55 -0.15 -4.24 0.06
CA THR A 55 -0.94 -3.01 -0.16
C THR A 55 -0.10 -1.73 -0.14
N THR A 56 1.02 -1.70 0.60
CA THR A 56 1.89 -0.52 0.67
C THR A 56 2.53 -0.20 -0.67
N LEU A 57 2.62 -1.14 -1.61
CA LEU A 57 3.09 -0.84 -2.97
C LEU A 57 2.14 0.12 -3.71
N HIS A 58 0.85 0.08 -3.42
CA HIS A 58 -0.09 1.07 -3.95
C HIS A 58 0.10 2.47 -3.34
N THR A 59 0.62 2.57 -2.10
CA THR A 59 1.10 3.85 -1.56
C THR A 59 2.19 4.42 -2.45
N ILE A 60 3.12 3.58 -2.92
CA ILE A 60 4.21 4.00 -3.79
C ILE A 60 3.67 4.43 -5.17
N GLU A 61 2.73 3.69 -5.76
CA GLU A 61 2.07 4.09 -7.01
C GLU A 61 1.40 5.48 -6.90
N SER A 62 0.66 5.71 -5.81
CA SER A 62 0.01 7.01 -5.55
C SER A 62 1.02 8.13 -5.34
N LEU A 63 2.10 7.88 -4.59
CA LEU A 63 3.18 8.87 -4.40
C LEU A 63 3.95 9.17 -5.70
N ALA A 64 4.13 8.17 -6.55
CA ALA A 64 4.76 8.31 -7.86
C ALA A 64 3.86 9.01 -8.89
N GLY A 65 2.54 9.08 -8.64
CA GLY A 65 1.58 9.69 -9.56
C GLY A 65 1.49 8.94 -10.89
N VAL A 66 1.60 7.61 -10.88
CA VAL A 66 1.60 6.79 -12.10
C VAL A 66 0.29 6.97 -12.88
N PRO A 67 0.34 7.05 -14.23
CA PRO A 67 -0.76 7.58 -15.03
C PRO A 67 -1.98 6.64 -15.15
N TYR A 68 -1.84 5.38 -14.76
CA TYR A 68 -2.91 4.38 -14.88
C TYR A 68 -3.86 4.33 -13.67
N LEU A 69 -3.62 5.12 -12.62
CA LEU A 69 -4.52 5.17 -11.47
C LEU A 69 -5.81 5.88 -11.85
N LYS A 70 -6.93 5.41 -11.28
CA LYS A 70 -8.26 5.91 -11.62
C LYS A 70 -8.95 6.51 -10.41
N THR A 71 -9.81 7.50 -10.64
CA THR A 71 -10.77 7.93 -9.63
C THR A 71 -12.01 7.06 -9.73
N ILE A 72 -12.48 6.54 -8.59
CA ILE A 72 -13.71 5.76 -8.52
C ILE A 72 -14.67 6.38 -7.50
N THR A 73 -15.96 6.18 -7.69
CA THR A 73 -16.99 6.55 -6.74
C THR A 73 -17.68 5.30 -6.21
N ARG A 74 -17.92 5.24 -4.89
CA ARG A 74 -18.56 4.11 -4.21
C ARG A 74 -19.55 4.61 -3.17
N GLN A 75 -20.66 3.91 -3.04
CA GLN A 75 -21.62 4.09 -1.94
C GLN A 75 -21.21 3.22 -0.76
N TYR A 76 -21.44 3.70 0.45
CA TYR A 76 -21.22 2.96 1.69
C TYR A 76 -22.21 3.42 2.75
N VAL A 77 -22.45 2.57 3.76
CA VAL A 77 -23.25 2.91 4.94
C VAL A 77 -22.29 3.29 6.05
N ASP A 78 -22.49 4.46 6.66
CA ASP A 78 -21.67 4.90 7.77
C ASP A 78 -22.09 4.29 9.13
N VAL A 79 -21.38 4.67 10.19
CA VAL A 79 -21.63 4.16 11.55
C VAL A 79 -23.00 4.54 12.11
N ASP A 80 -23.65 5.57 11.55
CA ASP A 80 -24.99 6.02 11.94
C ASP A 80 -26.09 5.40 11.06
N GLY A 81 -25.73 4.43 10.18
CA GLY A 81 -26.66 3.78 9.27
C GLY A 81 -27.04 4.61 8.05
N LYS A 82 -26.34 5.71 7.76
CA LYS A 82 -26.66 6.60 6.64
C LYS A 82 -25.88 6.20 5.40
N GLU A 83 -26.57 6.13 4.27
CA GLU A 83 -25.93 5.99 2.97
C GLU A 83 -25.14 7.25 2.62
N LYS A 84 -23.88 7.05 2.25
CA LYS A 84 -22.95 8.08 1.82
C LYS A 84 -22.27 7.65 0.54
N THR A 85 -21.84 8.62 -0.24
CA THR A 85 -21.01 8.41 -1.42
C THR A 85 -19.61 8.93 -1.12
N CYS A 86 -18.60 8.12 -1.41
CA CYS A 86 -17.19 8.52 -1.35
C CYS A 86 -16.59 8.48 -2.76
N THR A 87 -15.74 9.47 -3.04
CA THR A 87 -14.89 9.48 -4.23
C THR A 87 -13.47 9.17 -3.76
N ILE A 88 -12.87 8.15 -4.35
CA ILE A 88 -11.53 7.67 -4.01
C ILE A 88 -10.65 7.87 -5.23
N HIS A 89 -9.64 8.70 -5.07
CA HIS A 89 -8.59 8.97 -6.05
C HIS A 89 -7.49 7.91 -5.97
N ASP A 90 -6.65 7.88 -7.01
CA ASP A 90 -5.46 7.04 -7.11
C ASP A 90 -5.72 5.53 -6.95
N MET A 91 -6.91 5.05 -7.35
CA MET A 91 -7.26 3.64 -7.23
C MET A 91 -6.56 2.80 -8.30
N ALA A 92 -5.83 1.80 -7.85
CA ALA A 92 -5.16 0.81 -8.65
C ALA A 92 -6.18 -0.17 -9.24
N GLY A 93 -5.85 -0.69 -10.43
CA GLY A 93 -6.63 -1.74 -11.07
C GLY A 93 -6.45 -3.09 -10.37
N PRO A 94 -7.25 -4.09 -10.73
CA PRO A 94 -7.29 -5.38 -10.03
C PRO A 94 -6.02 -6.24 -10.16
N HIS A 95 -5.20 -6.02 -11.19
CA HIS A 95 -4.01 -6.83 -11.48
C HIS A 95 -2.75 -5.96 -11.53
N ARG A 96 -1.74 -6.39 -10.78
CA ARG A 96 -0.38 -5.86 -10.76
C ARG A 96 0.58 -7.02 -10.70
N ASP A 97 1.68 -6.93 -11.42
CA ASP A 97 2.83 -7.81 -11.25
C ASP A 97 3.81 -7.13 -10.29
N PHE A 98 3.59 -7.33 -8.98
CA PHE A 98 4.49 -6.81 -7.97
C PHE A 98 5.63 -7.77 -7.66
N ILE A 99 5.60 -9.00 -8.18
CA ILE A 99 6.62 -10.03 -7.96
C ILE A 99 7.99 -9.52 -8.42
N GLY A 100 8.06 -8.78 -9.54
CA GLY A 100 9.30 -8.19 -10.05
C GLY A 100 10.05 -7.30 -9.05
N LEU A 101 9.31 -6.63 -8.14
CA LEU A 101 9.88 -5.74 -7.13
C LEU A 101 10.58 -6.50 -5.99
N ASP A 102 10.25 -7.77 -5.76
CA ASP A 102 10.86 -8.61 -4.72
C ASP A 102 12.40 -8.62 -4.87
N SER A 103 12.88 -8.90 -6.08
CA SER A 103 14.31 -8.93 -6.38
C SER A 103 14.99 -7.57 -6.18
N LYS A 104 14.30 -6.46 -6.49
CA LYS A 104 14.83 -5.10 -6.31
C LYS A 104 15.00 -4.78 -4.83
N PHE A 105 14.00 -5.10 -4.01
CA PHE A 105 14.07 -4.87 -2.56
C PHE A 105 15.15 -5.72 -1.87
N ARG A 106 15.32 -6.99 -2.28
CA ARG A 106 16.40 -7.84 -1.75
C ARG A 106 17.78 -7.29 -2.09
N LYS A 107 18.01 -6.94 -3.37
CA LYS A 107 19.31 -6.42 -3.83
C LYS A 107 19.67 -5.09 -3.18
N ALA A 108 18.66 -4.25 -2.90
CA ALA A 108 18.84 -2.99 -2.19
C ALA A 108 19.06 -3.16 -0.68
N GLY A 109 18.94 -4.38 -0.13
CA GLY A 109 19.11 -4.64 1.30
C GLY A 109 17.96 -4.13 2.18
N VAL A 110 16.84 -3.72 1.59
CA VAL A 110 15.67 -3.20 2.33
C VAL A 110 14.67 -4.29 2.72
N MET A 111 14.90 -5.52 2.27
CA MET A 111 14.06 -6.68 2.56
C MET A 111 14.88 -7.92 2.92
N GLU A 112 14.46 -8.58 3.98
CA GLU A 112 14.97 -9.87 4.43
C GLU A 112 13.93 -10.97 4.24
N ILE A 113 14.38 -12.18 3.92
CA ILE A 113 13.54 -13.37 3.85
C ILE A 113 13.88 -14.29 5.00
N GLY A 114 12.86 -14.70 5.75
CA GLY A 114 12.97 -15.63 6.87
C GLY A 114 11.79 -16.58 6.94
N LYS A 115 11.68 -17.30 8.06
CA LYS A 115 10.52 -18.16 8.35
C LYS A 115 9.91 -17.82 9.70
N VAL A 116 8.58 -17.87 9.74
CA VAL A 116 7.80 -17.88 10.99
C VAL A 116 6.96 -19.15 10.95
N GLY A 117 7.29 -20.12 11.81
CA GLY A 117 6.81 -21.49 11.66
C GLY A 117 7.26 -22.07 10.31
N THR A 118 6.31 -22.55 9.51
CA THR A 118 6.57 -23.07 8.15
C THR A 118 6.41 -22.01 7.05
N ALA A 119 5.88 -20.83 7.38
CA ALA A 119 5.61 -19.78 6.40
C ALA A 119 6.90 -19.06 5.99
N VAL A 120 7.13 -18.94 4.68
CA VAL A 120 8.17 -18.05 4.13
C VAL A 120 7.68 -16.62 4.29
N CYS A 121 8.50 -15.79 4.93
CA CYS A 121 8.14 -14.43 5.30
C CYS A 121 9.11 -13.43 4.71
N ARG A 122 8.61 -12.24 4.39
CA ARG A 122 9.41 -11.09 3.95
C ARG A 122 9.24 -9.96 4.95
N LEU A 123 10.32 -9.55 5.59
CA LEU A 123 10.33 -8.37 6.45
C LEU A 123 11.00 -7.23 5.69
N ILE A 124 10.29 -6.12 5.55
CA ILE A 124 10.67 -5.02 4.67
C ILE A 124 10.74 -3.73 5.48
N ASP A 125 11.83 -2.98 5.32
CA ASP A 125 11.93 -1.61 5.83
C ASP A 125 11.02 -0.68 5.03
N GLY A 126 10.07 -0.02 5.69
CA GLY A 126 9.04 0.76 5.01
C GLY A 126 9.60 1.95 4.23
N LYS A 127 10.58 2.66 4.78
CA LYS A 127 11.19 3.83 4.12
C LYS A 127 12.03 3.40 2.92
N GLY A 128 12.92 2.43 3.13
CA GLY A 128 13.73 1.86 2.05
C GLY A 128 12.89 1.26 0.93
N MET A 129 11.76 0.63 1.25
CA MET A 129 10.82 0.13 0.24
C MET A 129 10.22 1.25 -0.60
N VAL A 130 9.77 2.35 0.02
CA VAL A 130 9.24 3.51 -0.71
C VAL A 130 10.31 4.13 -1.59
N GLU A 131 11.52 4.33 -1.08
CA GLU A 131 12.63 4.91 -1.86
C GLU A 131 12.99 4.06 -3.09
N VAL A 132 13.18 2.75 -2.90
CA VAL A 132 13.50 1.81 -3.99
C VAL A 132 12.34 1.72 -4.98
N GLY A 133 11.10 1.70 -4.49
CA GLY A 133 9.91 1.63 -5.33
C GLY A 133 9.71 2.89 -6.17
N LEU A 134 9.83 4.09 -5.58
CA LEU A 134 9.74 5.35 -6.31
C LEU A 134 10.78 5.45 -7.42
N LYS A 135 12.02 5.00 -7.15
CA LYS A 135 13.05 4.91 -8.19
C LYS A 135 12.65 3.95 -9.30
N ALA A 136 12.11 2.77 -8.97
CA ALA A 136 11.66 1.81 -9.97
C ALA A 136 10.54 2.38 -10.87
N PHE A 137 9.58 3.13 -10.31
CA PHE A 137 8.53 3.79 -11.08
C PHE A 137 9.01 4.99 -11.89
N ALA A 138 10.07 5.68 -11.44
CA ALA A 138 10.69 6.75 -12.22
C ALA A 138 11.41 6.20 -13.46
N ASP A 139 12.06 5.03 -13.33
CA ASP A 139 12.74 4.35 -14.45
C ASP A 139 11.72 3.80 -15.47
N ASP A 140 10.64 3.17 -14.98
CA ASP A 140 9.54 2.66 -15.80
C ASP A 140 8.21 2.73 -15.02
N PRO A 141 7.36 3.73 -15.32
CA PRO A 141 6.07 3.90 -14.67
C PRO A 141 5.12 2.72 -14.86
N ALA A 142 5.30 1.90 -15.90
CA ALA A 142 4.44 0.76 -16.23
C ALA A 142 5.01 -0.59 -15.74
N SER A 143 6.15 -0.61 -15.05
CA SER A 143 6.92 -1.81 -14.67
C SER A 143 6.20 -2.86 -13.83
N VAL A 144 5.01 -2.55 -13.31
CA VAL A 144 4.16 -3.43 -12.50
C VAL A 144 2.82 -3.74 -13.15
N LEU A 145 2.60 -3.29 -14.39
CA LEU A 145 1.45 -3.68 -15.18
C LEU A 145 1.70 -5.07 -15.78
N CYS A 146 0.68 -5.92 -15.79
CA CYS A 146 0.77 -7.20 -16.48
C CYS A 146 0.81 -6.98 -18.00
N ASP A 147 1.58 -7.80 -18.72
CA ASP A 147 1.71 -7.77 -20.19
C ASP A 147 0.42 -8.11 -20.96
N ASN A 148 -0.67 -8.40 -20.25
CA ASN A 148 -1.96 -8.72 -20.86
C ASN A 148 -2.70 -7.41 -21.19
N ALA A 149 -2.28 -6.79 -22.30
CA ALA A 149 -3.04 -5.80 -23.06
C ALA A 149 -4.03 -6.47 -24.01
#